data_AF-A0A5C0B0U7-F1
#
_entry.id   AF-A0A5C0B0U7-F1
#
_cell.length_a   1.000
_cell.length_b   1.000
_cell.length_c   1.000
_cell.angle_alpha   90.00
_cell.angle_beta   90.00
_cell.angle_gamma   90.00
#
_symmetry.space_group_name_H-M   'P 1'
#
loop_
_entity.id
_entity.type
_entity.pdbx_description
1 polymer ?
#
loop_
_entity_poly.entity_id
_entity_poly.type
_entity_poly.pdbx_seq_one_letter_code
_entity_poly.pdbx_strand_id
1 'polypeptide(L)'
;MSTIGNNSLHFDRGIDSISYALKETAPQSLPERQQGLMPPGEGVKAQLSQLLDKPNLSAFLADALRPPASNPELLTPTTFAATLNEALATLTEAAAGGSEDAKVLNRAVRQLKDETGLRDLVSMYRNALYQG
;
A
#
# COMPACT_ATOMS: atom_id res chain seq x y z
N MET A 1 10.52 -47.50 -1.41
CA MET A 1 10.58 -47.91 -2.83
C MET A 1 9.18 -47.73 -3.40
N SER A 2 8.90 -46.62 -4.08
CA SER A 2 8.94 -46.46 -5.56
C SER A 2 7.85 -47.35 -6.21
N THR A 3 6.85 -46.87 -6.95
CA THR A 3 6.78 -45.72 -7.87
C THR A 3 5.33 -45.28 -8.12
N ILE A 4 5.18 -43.97 -8.33
CA ILE A 4 4.07 -43.29 -9.01
C ILE A 4 3.83 -43.93 -10.39
N GLY A 5 2.61 -44.39 -10.64
CA GLY A 5 2.12 -44.76 -11.98
C GLY A 5 1.28 -43.61 -12.54
N ASN A 6 1.92 -42.71 -13.28
CA ASN A 6 1.26 -41.70 -14.11
C ASN A 6 0.35 -42.40 -15.12
N ASN A 7 -0.98 -42.26 -14.97
CA ASN A 7 -1.90 -42.65 -16.02
C ASN A 7 -1.99 -41.51 -17.05
N SER A 8 -1.23 -41.67 -18.14
CA SER A 8 -1.23 -40.80 -19.30
C SER A 8 -2.59 -40.87 -20.02
N LEU A 9 -3.44 -39.86 -19.86
CA LEU A 9 -4.63 -39.70 -20.68
C LEU A 9 -4.19 -39.17 -22.07
N HIS A 10 -4.03 -40.09 -23.02
CA HIS A 10 -3.85 -39.77 -24.43
C HIS A 10 -5.21 -39.47 -25.06
N PHE A 11 -5.46 -38.20 -25.40
CA PHE A 11 -6.65 -37.76 -26.15
C PHE A 11 -6.31 -37.67 -27.64
N ASP A 12 -6.23 -38.81 -28.32
CA ASP A 12 -5.85 -38.87 -29.75
C ASP A 12 -7.02 -39.17 -30.71
N ARG A 13 -8.26 -39.18 -30.24
CA ARG A 13 -9.45 -39.15 -31.12
C ARG A 13 -10.57 -38.31 -30.50
N GLY A 14 -11.14 -37.40 -31.30
CA GLY A 14 -12.27 -36.57 -30.91
C GLY A 14 -13.52 -37.40 -30.57
N ILE A 15 -14.39 -36.85 -29.72
CA ILE A 15 -15.66 -37.48 -29.33
C ILE A 15 -16.63 -37.37 -30.51
N ASP A 16 -16.86 -38.48 -31.21
CA ASP A 16 -17.57 -38.48 -32.51
C ASP A 16 -19.10 -38.66 -32.41
N SER A 17 -19.66 -38.90 -31.22
CA SER A 17 -21.11 -38.79 -30.97
C SER A 17 -21.48 -38.97 -29.49
N ILE A 18 -22.60 -38.37 -29.07
CA ILE A 18 -23.28 -38.67 -27.81
C ILE A 18 -24.66 -39.24 -28.15
N SER A 19 -24.86 -40.54 -27.95
CA SER A 19 -26.15 -41.19 -28.16
C SER A 19 -26.95 -41.23 -26.86
N TYR A 20 -28.11 -40.59 -26.84
CA TYR A 20 -29.08 -40.73 -25.74
C TYR A 20 -29.85 -42.04 -25.92
N ALA A 21 -29.44 -43.09 -25.21
CA ALA A 21 -30.25 -44.30 -25.08
C ALA A 21 -31.37 -44.05 -24.06
N LEU A 22 -32.60 -43.93 -24.57
CA LEU A 22 -33.81 -43.86 -23.76
C LEU A 22 -34.32 -45.28 -23.45
N LYS A 23 -34.56 -45.50 -22.15
CA LYS A 23 -35.43 -46.47 -21.46
C LYS A 23 -34.85 -47.79 -20.92
N GLU A 24 -34.76 -47.76 -19.59
CA GLU A 24 -35.29 -48.76 -18.61
C GLU A 24 -34.59 -50.12 -18.51
N THR A 25 -33.65 -50.25 -17.58
CA THR A 25 -33.70 -51.28 -16.51
C THR A 25 -32.67 -51.04 -15.40
N ALA A 26 -33.13 -51.15 -14.15
CA ALA A 26 -32.43 -51.14 -12.86
C ALA A 26 -31.89 -49.80 -12.31
N PRO A 27 -32.15 -49.46 -11.02
CA PRO A 27 -31.54 -48.32 -10.37
C PRO A 27 -30.09 -48.66 -10.10
N GLN A 28 -29.21 -48.33 -11.03
CA GLN A 28 -27.79 -48.27 -10.74
C GLN A 28 -27.60 -47.03 -9.88
N SER A 29 -27.67 -47.23 -8.56
CA SER A 29 -27.39 -46.19 -7.58
C SER A 29 -26.10 -45.50 -7.99
N LEU A 30 -26.17 -44.17 -8.14
CA LEU A 30 -24.99 -43.34 -8.30
C LEU A 30 -23.96 -43.78 -7.23
N PRO A 31 -22.67 -43.93 -7.57
CA PRO A 31 -21.64 -44.07 -6.54
C PRO A 31 -21.89 -42.97 -5.52
N GLU A 32 -22.01 -43.34 -4.24
CA GLU A 32 -22.35 -42.41 -3.17
C GLU A 32 -21.61 -41.10 -3.44
N ARG A 33 -22.38 -40.06 -3.75
CA ARG A 33 -21.85 -38.71 -3.92
C ARG A 33 -21.02 -38.50 -2.66
N GLN A 34 -19.69 -38.49 -2.77
CA GLN A 34 -18.79 -38.39 -1.62
C GLN A 34 -19.18 -37.12 -0.86
N GLN A 35 -20.06 -37.29 0.13
CA GLN A 35 -20.49 -36.27 1.07
C GLN A 35 -19.28 -36.08 1.97
N GLY A 36 -18.33 -35.30 1.50
CA GLY A 36 -17.00 -35.24 2.11
C GLY A 36 -15.96 -34.49 1.31
N LEU A 37 -16.22 -34.06 0.08
CA LEU A 37 -15.46 -32.94 -0.48
C LEU A 37 -16.07 -31.64 0.04
N MET A 38 -15.87 -31.38 1.34
CA MET A 38 -15.94 -30.01 1.82
C MET A 38 -14.99 -29.19 0.93
N PRO A 39 -15.40 -28.01 0.42
CA PRO A 39 -14.42 -27.10 -0.17
C PRO A 39 -13.31 -26.92 0.90
N PRO A 40 -12.02 -26.98 0.54
CA PRO A 40 -10.93 -26.86 1.51
C PRO A 40 -11.19 -25.65 2.42
N GLY A 41 -11.66 -25.93 3.64
CA GLY A 41 -12.37 -24.95 4.47
C GLY A 41 -11.45 -23.90 5.07
N GLU A 42 -10.14 -24.11 5.00
CA GLU A 42 -9.13 -23.22 5.54
C GLU A 42 -7.92 -23.25 4.61
N GLY A 43 -7.66 -22.14 3.93
CA GLY A 43 -6.43 -22.03 3.14
C GLY A 43 -6.34 -20.76 2.32
N VAL A 44 -7.42 -20.41 1.60
CA VAL A 44 -7.34 -19.31 0.63
C VAL A 44 -7.17 -17.94 1.31
N LYS A 45 -7.91 -17.67 2.40
CA LYS A 45 -7.76 -16.40 3.13
C LYS A 45 -6.42 -16.28 3.87
N ALA A 46 -5.94 -17.35 4.49
CA ALA A 46 -4.68 -17.35 5.25
C ALA A 46 -3.45 -17.19 4.35
N GLN A 47 -3.49 -17.78 3.14
CA GLN A 47 -2.43 -17.62 2.14
C GLN A 47 -2.46 -16.23 1.49
N LEU A 48 -3.66 -15.69 1.22
CA LEU A 48 -3.81 -14.35 0.68
C LEU A 48 -3.40 -13.27 1.70
N SER A 49 -3.74 -13.45 2.98
CA SER A 49 -3.26 -12.56 4.05
C SER A 49 -1.74 -12.65 4.21
N GLN A 50 -1.15 -13.85 4.17
CA GLN A 50 0.32 -14.00 4.15
C GLN A 50 1.00 -13.33 2.95
N LEU A 51 0.32 -13.22 1.81
CA LEU A 51 0.85 -12.57 0.62
C LEU A 51 0.67 -11.05 0.65
N LEU A 52 -0.43 -10.57 1.25
CA LEU A 52 -0.72 -9.15 1.46
C LEU A 52 0.07 -8.53 2.62
N ASP A 53 0.40 -9.33 3.64
CA ASP A 53 1.25 -8.94 4.78
C ASP A 53 2.73 -8.86 4.40
N LYS A 54 3.12 -9.37 3.21
CA LYS A 54 4.49 -9.20 2.72
C LYS A 54 4.67 -7.74 2.30
N PRO A 55 5.72 -7.05 2.81
CA PRO A 55 6.02 -5.70 2.37
C PRO A 55 6.26 -5.74 0.86
N ASN A 56 5.32 -5.16 0.11
CA ASN A 56 5.40 -5.05 -1.33
C ASN A 56 6.47 -4.01 -1.70
N LEU A 57 6.97 -4.07 -2.94
CA LEU A 57 8.01 -3.14 -3.40
C LEU A 57 7.59 -1.68 -3.21
N SER A 58 6.30 -1.36 -3.38
CA SER A 58 5.76 -0.03 -3.08
C SER A 58 5.88 0.38 -1.62
N ALA A 59 5.67 -0.52 -0.66
CA ALA A 59 5.83 -0.25 0.76
C ALA A 59 7.30 -0.09 1.14
N PHE A 60 8.18 -0.92 0.57
CA PHE A 60 9.63 -0.75 0.72
C PHE A 60 10.11 0.59 0.16
N LEU A 61 9.65 0.97 -1.04
CA LEU A 61 9.98 2.26 -1.63
C LEU A 61 9.40 3.42 -0.82
N ALA A 62 8.17 3.30 -0.33
CA ALA A 62 7.55 4.32 0.52
C ALA A 62 8.32 4.51 1.83
N ASP A 63 8.83 3.43 2.43
CA ASP A 63 9.63 3.47 3.64
C ASP A 63 11.04 4.04 3.38
N ALA A 64 11.68 3.63 2.27
CA ALA A 64 12.99 4.13 1.86
C ALA A 64 12.96 5.61 1.44
N LEU A 65 11.84 6.08 0.88
CA LEU A 65 11.62 7.47 0.51
C LEU A 65 11.10 8.32 1.68
N ARG A 66 10.76 7.71 2.81
CA ARG A 66 10.30 8.45 3.97
C ARG A 66 11.48 9.22 4.55
N PRO A 67 11.40 10.55 4.66
CA PRO A 67 12.44 11.29 5.37
C PRO A 67 12.48 10.75 6.81
N PRO A 68 13.66 10.51 7.39
CA PRO A 68 13.78 10.13 8.79
C PRO A 68 13.29 11.31 9.64
N ALA A 69 11.99 11.32 9.94
CA ALA A 69 11.37 12.37 10.72
C ALA A 69 11.64 12.04 12.19
N SER A 70 12.53 12.82 12.82
CA SER A 70 12.79 12.69 14.26
C SER A 70 11.51 12.88 15.10
N ASN A 71 10.53 13.63 14.58
CA ASN A 71 9.22 13.84 15.19
C ASN A 71 8.11 13.52 14.17
N PRO A 72 7.34 12.43 14.35
CA PRO A 72 6.27 12.02 13.43
C PRO A 72 5.10 13.01 13.40
N GLU A 73 4.94 13.84 14.43
CA GLU A 73 3.89 14.86 14.47
C GLU A 73 4.04 15.88 13.34
N LEU A 74 5.30 16.24 12.99
CA LEU A 74 5.65 17.15 11.89
C LEU A 74 5.18 16.69 10.51
N LEU A 75 4.69 15.45 10.38
CA LEU A 75 4.11 14.95 9.14
C LEU A 75 2.70 15.49 8.88
N THR A 76 2.06 16.10 9.89
CA THR A 76 0.75 16.75 9.71
C THR A 76 0.94 18.20 9.26
N PRO A 77 0.20 18.68 8.24
CA PRO A 77 0.38 20.04 7.71
C PRO A 77 0.22 21.15 8.75
N THR A 78 -0.68 20.96 9.72
CA THR A 78 -1.00 21.94 10.77
C THR A 78 0.14 22.08 11.78
N THR A 79 0.66 20.97 12.29
CA THR A 79 1.77 20.99 13.24
C THR A 79 3.07 21.41 12.57
N PHE A 80 3.29 21.02 11.31
CA PHE A 80 4.43 21.48 10.53
C PHE A 80 4.40 23.01 10.38
N ALA A 81 3.25 23.59 10.05
CA ALA A 81 3.11 25.04 9.96
C ALA A 81 3.33 25.73 11.31
N ALA A 82 2.79 25.18 12.40
CA ALA A 82 2.98 25.74 13.74
C ALA A 82 4.45 25.72 14.17
N THR A 83 5.12 24.58 14.01
CA THR A 83 6.53 24.40 14.37
C THR A 83 7.48 25.21 13.48
N LEU A 84 7.16 25.39 12.20
CA LEU A 84 7.90 26.28 11.31
C LEU A 84 7.81 27.74 11.76
N ASN A 85 6.63 28.19 12.16
CA ASN A 85 6.43 29.55 12.68
C ASN A 85 7.15 29.77 14.01
N GLU A 86 7.12 28.77 14.90
CA GLU A 86 7.86 28.79 16.17
C GLU A 86 9.38 28.82 15.93
N ALA A 87 9.89 28.01 14.99
CA ALA A 87 11.29 28.02 14.60
C ALA A 87 11.71 29.38 14.02
N LEU A 88 10.85 30.03 13.24
CA LEU A 88 11.11 31.37 12.71
C LEU A 88 11.18 32.40 13.84
N ALA A 89 10.25 32.37 14.78
CA ALA A 89 10.23 33.28 15.93
C ALA A 89 11.50 33.14 16.78
N THR A 90 11.84 31.91 17.17
CA THR A 90 13.04 31.60 17.97
C THR A 90 14.33 32.01 17.27
N LEU A 91 14.46 31.75 15.96
CA LEU A 91 15.63 32.17 15.18
C LEU A 91 15.71 33.69 15.02
N THR A 92 14.58 34.39 14.94
CA THR A 92 14.54 35.85 14.85
C THR A 92 14.98 36.50 16.16
N GLU A 93 14.51 35.96 17.29
CA GLU A 93 14.95 36.39 18.62
C GLU A 93 16.45 36.12 18.84
N ALA A 94 16.92 34.93 18.45
CA ALA A 94 18.34 34.57 18.53
C ALA A 94 19.22 35.47 17.64
N ALA A 95 18.74 35.83 16.44
CA ALA A 95 19.43 36.75 15.54
C ALA A 95 19.50 38.18 16.11
N ALA A 96 18.45 38.63 16.81
CA ALA A 96 18.38 39.95 17.45
C ALA A 96 19.28 40.05 18.69
N GLY A 97 19.53 38.93 19.37
CA GLY A 97 20.39 38.85 20.56
C GLY A 97 21.89 39.10 20.32
N GLY A 98 22.33 39.38 19.09
CA GLY A 98 23.71 39.77 18.80
C GLY A 98 24.74 38.64 18.92
N SER A 99 24.31 37.39 18.77
CA SER A 99 25.17 36.20 18.73
C SER A 99 26.32 36.38 17.70
N GLU A 100 27.46 35.74 17.95
CA GLU A 100 28.58 35.67 17.01
C GLU A 100 28.13 35.14 15.63
N ASP A 101 27.07 34.32 15.63
CA ASP A 101 26.43 33.75 14.44
C ASP A 101 25.32 34.63 13.84
N ALA A 102 25.16 35.88 14.26
CA ALA A 102 24.06 36.75 13.83
C ALA A 102 23.91 36.84 12.30
N LYS A 103 25.01 36.83 11.54
CA LYS A 103 24.95 36.81 10.06
C LYS A 103 24.33 35.53 9.50
N VAL A 104 24.70 34.38 10.07
CA VAL A 104 24.18 33.07 9.67
C VAL A 104 22.71 32.95 10.07
N LEU A 105 22.37 33.39 11.28
CA LEU A 105 20.99 33.39 11.77
C LEU A 105 20.10 34.32 10.93
N ASN A 106 20.54 35.53 10.59
CA ASN A 106 19.79 36.43 9.72
C ASN A 106 19.58 35.83 8.32
N ARG A 107 20.56 35.10 7.79
CA ARG A 107 20.42 34.37 6.52
C ARG A 107 19.40 33.23 6.64
N ALA A 108 19.45 32.46 7.72
CA ALA A 108 18.49 31.39 8.00
C ALA A 108 17.07 31.94 8.14
N VAL A 109 16.87 33.04 8.88
CA VAL A 109 15.57 33.72 9.03
C VAL A 109 15.04 34.18 7.67
N ARG A 110 15.89 34.76 6.82
CA ARG A 110 15.48 35.17 5.47
C ARG A 110 15.02 33.96 4.64
N GLN A 111 15.79 32.88 4.67
CA GLN A 111 15.45 31.66 3.93
C GLN A 111 14.15 31.01 4.45
N LEU A 112 13.93 30.99 5.77
CA LEU A 112 12.67 30.50 6.36
C LEU A 112 11.48 31.36 5.95
N LYS A 113 11.63 32.69 5.91
CA LYS A 113 10.58 33.60 5.43
C LYS A 113 10.19 33.32 3.98
N ASP A 114 11.18 33.13 3.11
CA ASP A 114 10.94 32.80 1.71
C ASP A 114 10.18 31.47 1.58
N GLU A 115 10.58 30.45 2.34
CA GLU A 115 9.89 29.14 2.38
C GLU A 115 8.45 29.25 2.89
N THR A 116 8.19 30.02 3.96
CA THR A 116 6.83 30.25 4.46
C THR A 116 5.95 30.93 3.41
N GLY A 117 6.46 31.95 2.72
CA GLY A 117 5.71 32.65 1.67
C GLY A 117 5.39 31.77 0.47
N LEU A 118 6.31 30.88 0.07
CA LEU A 118 6.05 29.91 -1.00
C LEU A 118 4.94 28.92 -0.62
N ARG A 119 4.91 28.47 0.64
CA ARG A 119 3.86 27.57 1.13
C ARG A 119 2.49 28.23 1.18
N ASP A 120 2.43 29.49 1.60
CA ASP A 120 1.19 30.27 1.56
C ASP A 120 0.68 30.45 0.13
N LEU A 121 1.59 30.72 -0.81
CA LEU A 121 1.26 30.83 -2.24
C LEU A 121 0.69 29.51 -2.80
N VAL A 122 1.29 28.37 -2.46
CA VAL A 122 0.78 27.04 -2.84
C VAL A 122 -0.59 26.79 -2.24
N SER A 123 -0.80 27.14 -0.97
CA SER A 123 -2.10 27.01 -0.29
C SER A 123 -3.17 27.85 -1.00
N MET A 124 -2.85 29.09 -1.36
CA MET A 124 -3.73 29.99 -2.10
C MET A 124 -4.11 29.39 -3.46
N TYR A 125 -3.14 28.91 -4.25
CA TYR A 125 -3.42 28.28 -5.54
C TYR A 125 -4.26 27.03 -5.40
N ARG A 126 -3.99 26.20 -4.39
CA ARG A 126 -4.79 25.00 -4.12
C ARG A 126 -6.24 25.37 -3.82
N ASN A 127 -6.46 26.39 -3.01
CA ASN A 127 -7.81 26.87 -2.67
C ASN A 127 -8.52 27.46 -3.88
N ALA A 128 -7.82 28.22 -4.73
CA ALA A 128 -8.37 28.75 -5.97
C ALA A 128 -8.80 27.64 -6.94
N LEU A 129 -8.03 26.55 -7.04
CA LEU A 129 -8.38 25.38 -7.84
C LEU A 129 -9.60 24.62 -7.31
N TYR A 130 -9.82 24.60 -6.00
CA TYR A 130 -11.02 23.96 -5.42
C TYR A 130 -12.29 24.81 -5.54
N GLN A 131 -12.16 26.11 -5.83
CA GLN A 131 -13.28 27.04 -5.95
C GLN A 131 -13.78 27.21 -7.40
N GLY A 132 -13.06 26.70 -8.40
CA GLY A 132 -13.44 26.70 -9.81
C GLY A 132 -13.91 25.34 -10.29
#